data_AF-A0A959I9K6-F1
#
_entry.id   AF-A0A959I9K6-F1
#
_cell.length_a   1.000
_cell.length_b   1.000
_cell.length_c   1.000
_cell.angle_alpha   90.00
_cell.angle_beta   90.00
_cell.angle_gamma   90.00
#
_symmetry.space_group_name_H-M   'P 1'
#
loop_
_entity.id
_entity.type
_entity.pdbx_description
1 polymer ?
#
loop_
_entity_poly.entity_id
_entity_poly.type
_entity_poly.pdbx_seq_one_letter_code
_entity_poly.pdbx_strand_id
1 'polypeptide(L)'
;TLTDDLASLFRSRYEELFGHYSSTMPIEVAGIQVIAATAEPLEKPASSDALCPLAIEGRGQAVDWDTLLPGTRVNGPAILINPYATAYLPAHWQAVVKADRNLVLERIEPLPSRMGWQEAIELELFANRFGAIAREMGAQLQRTAFSVNIKERLDFSCALLDPAGRLLVNAPHIPVHLGSLGV
;
A
#
# COMPACT_ATOMS: atom_id res chain seq x y z
N THR A 1 -18.05 2.07 34.18
CA THR A 1 -18.68 0.81 33.73
C THR A 1 -18.31 0.62 32.27
N LEU A 2 -17.83 -0.56 31.84
CA LEU A 2 -17.27 -0.83 30.49
C LEU A 2 -18.17 -0.40 29.30
N THR A 3 -19.47 -0.21 29.53
CA THR A 3 -20.46 0.24 28.55
C THR A 3 -20.34 1.73 28.16
N ASP A 4 -19.92 2.61 29.07
CA ASP A 4 -19.72 4.04 28.74
C ASP A 4 -18.53 4.24 27.79
N ASP A 5 -17.54 3.35 27.90
CA ASP A 5 -16.33 3.37 27.07
C ASP A 5 -16.65 2.98 25.61
N LEU A 6 -17.38 1.88 25.40
CA LEU A 6 -17.80 1.42 24.06
C LEU A 6 -18.68 2.43 23.32
N ALA A 7 -19.63 3.07 24.00
CA ALA A 7 -20.49 4.08 23.39
C ALA A 7 -19.69 5.31 22.94
N SER A 8 -18.73 5.75 23.76
CA SER A 8 -17.86 6.88 23.42
C SER A 8 -16.89 6.54 22.27
N LEU A 9 -16.33 5.33 22.28
CA LEU A 9 -15.47 4.82 21.21
C LEU A 9 -16.22 4.73 19.88
N PHE A 10 -17.44 4.20 19.90
CA PHE A 10 -18.30 4.14 18.72
C PHE A 10 -18.56 5.53 18.15
N ARG A 11 -18.93 6.50 18.99
CA ARG A 11 -19.16 7.90 18.56
C ARG A 11 -17.93 8.50 17.90
N SER A 12 -16.78 8.40 18.56
CA SER A 12 -15.52 8.95 18.03
C SER A 12 -15.16 8.34 16.68
N ARG A 13 -15.27 7.00 16.54
CA ARG A 13 -15.00 6.32 15.26
C ARG A 13 -16.03 6.64 14.19
N TYR A 14 -17.30 6.78 14.56
CA TYR A 14 -18.37 7.12 13.62
C TYR A 14 -18.18 8.54 13.07
N GLU A 15 -17.86 9.51 13.92
CA GLU A 15 -17.53 10.87 13.48
C GLU A 15 -16.26 10.90 12.63
N GLU A 16 -15.23 10.13 12.98
CA GLU A 16 -14.01 10.00 12.17
C GLU A 16 -14.31 9.49 10.75
N LEU A 17 -15.19 8.50 10.61
CA LEU A 17 -15.52 7.86 9.33
C LEU A 17 -16.53 8.66 8.51
N PHE A 18 -17.54 9.26 9.14
CA PHE A 18 -18.69 9.85 8.46
C PHE A 18 -18.81 11.38 8.64
N GLY A 19 -17.92 12.00 9.42
CA GLY A 19 -17.84 13.45 9.64
C GLY A 19 -18.98 14.05 10.47
N HIS A 20 -19.88 13.23 11.01
CA HIS A 20 -21.01 13.66 11.82
C HIS A 20 -21.52 12.52 12.69
N TYR A 21 -22.25 12.84 13.75
CA TYR A 21 -22.97 11.87 14.56
C TYR A 21 -24.36 12.40 14.89
N SER A 22 -25.38 11.55 14.74
CA SER A 22 -26.75 11.89 15.11
C SER A 22 -27.06 11.33 16.50
N SER A 23 -27.28 12.21 17.47
CA SER A 23 -27.65 11.82 18.84
C SER A 23 -29.08 11.30 18.97
N THR A 24 -29.87 11.35 17.90
CA THR A 24 -31.29 10.92 17.90
C THR A 24 -31.48 9.42 17.68
N MET A 25 -30.45 8.73 17.17
CA MET A 25 -30.50 7.29 16.92
C MET A 25 -29.85 6.54 18.08
N PRO A 26 -30.52 5.54 18.69
CA PRO A 26 -29.88 4.70 19.69
C PRO A 26 -28.77 3.86 19.06
N ILE A 27 -27.72 3.58 19.83
CA ILE A 27 -26.65 2.67 19.41
C ILE A 27 -27.14 1.23 19.60
N GLU A 28 -27.13 0.44 18.53
CA GLU A 28 -27.49 -0.97 18.56
C GLU A 28 -26.26 -1.85 18.26
N VAL A 29 -26.06 -2.90 19.06
CA VAL A 29 -24.97 -3.87 18.83
C VAL A 29 -25.51 -4.99 17.93
N ALA A 30 -25.16 -4.95 16.64
CA ALA A 30 -25.60 -5.94 15.66
C ALA A 30 -24.83 -7.28 15.76
N GLY A 31 -23.60 -7.26 16.30
CA GLY A 31 -22.76 -8.45 16.42
C GLY A 31 -21.47 -8.16 17.16
N ILE A 32 -20.82 -9.22 17.64
CA ILE A 32 -19.51 -9.17 18.29
C ILE A 32 -18.56 -10.04 17.48
N GLN A 33 -17.49 -9.45 16.95
CA GLN A 33 -16.42 -10.17 16.28
C GLN A 33 -15.19 -10.21 17.18
N VAL A 34 -14.61 -11.41 17.33
CA VAL A 34 -13.36 -11.61 18.06
C VAL A 34 -12.30 -12.03 17.05
N ILE A 35 -11.26 -11.21 16.92
CA ILE A 35 -10.10 -11.50 16.07
C ILE A 35 -8.93 -11.81 16.99
N ALA A 36 -8.35 -13.00 16.84
CA ALA A 36 -7.12 -13.39 17.51
C ALA A 36 -6.03 -13.56 16.45
N ALA A 37 -4.90 -12.87 16.65
CA ALA A 37 -3.75 -12.96 15.77
C ALA A 37 -2.48 -13.13 16.60
N THR A 38 -1.54 -13.90 16.08
CA THR A 38 -0.18 -14.00 16.61
C THR A 38 0.72 -13.16 15.71
N ALA A 39 1.38 -12.15 16.28
CA ALA A 39 2.37 -11.38 15.54
C ALA A 39 3.70 -12.15 15.54
N GLU A 40 4.16 -12.57 14.38
CA GLU A 40 5.56 -12.90 14.20
C GLU A 40 6.33 -11.59 14.01
N PRO A 41 7.39 -11.32 14.80
CA PRO A 41 8.21 -10.14 14.60
C PRO A 41 8.79 -10.17 13.18
N LEU A 42 8.57 -9.10 12.41
CA LEU A 42 9.28 -8.90 11.14
C LEU A 42 10.78 -8.84 11.45
N GLU A 43 11.53 -9.88 11.11
CA GLU A 43 12.98 -9.88 11.29
C GLU A 43 13.59 -8.72 10.49
N LYS A 44 14.37 -7.88 11.18
CA LYS A 44 15.25 -6.91 10.52
C LYS A 44 16.46 -7.69 10.02
N PRO A 45 16.65 -7.85 8.70
CA PRO A 45 17.86 -8.49 8.21
C PRO A 45 19.09 -7.65 8.58
N ALA A 46 20.19 -8.34 8.85
CA ALA A 46 21.50 -7.72 9.07
C ALA A 46 21.90 -6.93 7.82
N SER A 47 22.36 -5.68 7.99
CA SER A 47 22.75 -4.83 6.86
C SER A 47 23.91 -5.42 6.08
N SER A 48 23.80 -5.46 4.76
CA SER A 48 24.90 -5.78 3.85
C SER A 48 25.06 -4.65 2.84
N ASP A 49 26.22 -4.01 2.80
CA ASP A 49 26.47 -2.89 1.87
C ASP A 49 26.92 -3.35 0.47
N ALA A 50 26.93 -4.67 0.21
CA ALA A 50 27.40 -5.20 -1.06
C ALA A 50 26.37 -4.93 -2.18
N LEU A 51 26.73 -4.04 -3.10
CA LEU A 51 26.01 -3.76 -4.33
C LEU A 51 26.82 -4.28 -5.53
N CYS A 52 26.15 -4.93 -6.47
CA CYS A 52 26.68 -5.17 -7.81
C CYS A 52 25.89 -4.27 -8.78
N PRO A 53 26.31 -3.02 -9.00
CA PRO A 53 25.59 -2.11 -9.88
C PRO A 53 25.67 -2.60 -11.33
N LEU A 54 24.52 -2.64 -12.01
CA LEU A 54 24.46 -2.82 -13.45
C LEU A 54 24.62 -1.44 -14.09
N ALA A 55 25.70 -1.24 -14.84
CA ALA A 55 25.91 0.01 -15.57
C ALA A 55 24.84 0.13 -16.68
N ILE A 56 23.98 1.14 -16.60
CA ILE A 56 23.13 1.54 -17.73
C ILE A 56 23.89 2.60 -18.53
N GLU A 57 23.89 2.47 -19.86
CA GLU A 57 24.35 3.55 -20.74
C GLU A 57 23.49 4.81 -20.52
N GLY A 58 24.07 5.81 -19.86
CA GLY A 58 23.43 7.10 -19.57
C GLY A 58 23.20 7.34 -18.08
N ARG A 59 24.19 7.97 -17.42
CA ARG A 59 24.15 8.69 -16.12
C ARG A 59 23.43 8.09 -14.89
N GLY A 60 22.83 6.90 -14.96
CA GLY A 60 22.12 6.26 -13.84
C GLY A 60 22.64 4.85 -13.53
N GLN A 61 22.57 4.45 -12.26
CA GLN A 61 22.81 3.06 -11.84
C GLN A 61 21.49 2.29 -11.93
N ALA A 62 21.45 1.21 -12.72
CA ALA A 62 20.44 0.17 -12.53
C ALA A 62 20.97 -0.81 -11.51
N VAL A 63 20.05 -1.35 -10.73
CA VAL A 63 20.33 -2.46 -9.85
C VAL A 63 19.34 -3.56 -10.21
N ASP A 64 19.88 -4.72 -10.59
CA ASP A 64 19.07 -5.93 -10.71
C ASP A 64 18.64 -6.35 -9.31
N TRP A 65 17.35 -6.20 -9.05
CA TRP A 65 16.79 -6.37 -7.73
C TRP A 65 16.87 -7.84 -7.24
N ASP A 66 17.05 -8.82 -8.15
CA ASP A 66 17.01 -10.27 -7.89
C ASP A 66 18.39 -10.74 -7.42
N THR A 67 19.42 -9.91 -7.68
CA THR A 67 20.80 -10.13 -7.26
C THR A 67 21.08 -9.58 -5.86
N LEU A 68 20.15 -8.81 -5.28
CA LEU A 68 20.34 -8.20 -3.97
C LEU A 68 20.12 -9.20 -2.84
N LEU A 69 20.99 -9.16 -1.85
CA LEU A 69 20.89 -10.01 -0.67
C LEU A 69 19.99 -9.36 0.39
N PRO A 70 19.31 -10.15 1.24
CA PRO A 70 18.62 -9.61 2.41
C PRO A 70 19.53 -8.68 3.21
N GLY A 71 19.01 -7.51 3.57
CA GLY A 71 19.75 -6.47 4.28
C GLY A 71 20.48 -5.48 3.38
N THR A 72 20.51 -5.70 2.06
CA THR A 72 21.08 -4.72 1.12
C THR A 72 20.28 -3.43 1.10
N ARG A 73 21.02 -2.31 1.16
CA ARG A 73 20.46 -0.95 1.10
C ARG A 73 20.85 -0.29 -0.22
N VAL A 74 19.87 0.24 -0.95
CA VAL A 74 20.09 1.03 -2.16
C VAL A 74 19.60 2.44 -1.89
N ASN A 75 20.46 3.45 -2.04
CA ASN A 75 20.06 4.85 -1.96
C ASN A 75 19.70 5.38 -3.34
N GLY A 76 18.63 6.18 -3.43
CA GLY A 76 18.29 6.88 -4.66
C GLY A 76 19.25 8.05 -4.94
N PRO A 77 19.34 8.55 -6.19
CA PRO A 77 18.56 8.13 -7.35
C PRO A 77 19.06 6.82 -7.97
N ALA A 78 18.16 5.84 -8.13
CA ALA A 78 18.49 4.54 -8.73
C ALA A 78 17.28 3.97 -9.50
N ILE A 79 17.55 3.10 -10.48
CA ILE A 79 16.50 2.29 -11.13
C ILE A 79 16.66 0.85 -10.66
N LEU A 80 15.60 0.29 -10.10
CA LEU A 80 15.53 -1.10 -9.67
C LEU A 80 14.80 -1.86 -10.76
N ILE A 81 15.41 -2.90 -11.31
CA ILE A 81 14.87 -3.65 -12.44
C ILE A 81 14.79 -5.13 -12.15
N ASN A 82 13.83 -5.78 -12.81
CA ASN A 82 13.74 -7.22 -12.90
C ASN A 82 12.86 -7.70 -14.05
N PRO A 83 12.75 -9.03 -14.26
CA PRO A 83 11.89 -9.59 -15.29
C PRO A 83 10.40 -9.17 -15.26
N TYR A 84 9.87 -8.68 -14.12
CA TYR A 84 8.45 -8.42 -13.93
C TYR A 84 8.09 -6.96 -13.59
N ALA A 85 9.07 -6.10 -13.30
CA ALA A 85 8.87 -4.77 -12.75
C ALA A 85 10.10 -3.87 -12.97
N THR A 86 9.84 -2.57 -12.98
CA THR A 86 10.87 -1.54 -12.98
C THR A 86 10.42 -0.43 -12.03
N ALA A 87 11.22 -0.13 -11.02
CA ALA A 87 10.91 0.90 -10.03
C ALA A 87 12.01 1.96 -10.02
N TYR A 88 11.61 3.23 -10.09
CA TYR A 88 12.51 4.36 -9.88
C TYR A 88 12.55 4.71 -8.39
N LEU A 89 13.74 4.70 -7.80
CA LEU A 89 14.01 5.16 -6.45
C LEU A 89 14.45 6.62 -6.50
N PRO A 90 13.64 7.60 -6.06
CA PRO A 90 14.00 9.01 -6.11
C PRO A 90 15.11 9.36 -5.11
N ALA A 91 15.71 10.55 -5.27
CA ALA A 91 16.59 11.11 -4.24
C ALA A 91 15.90 11.14 -2.87
N HIS A 92 16.67 10.94 -1.81
CA HIS A 92 16.23 10.89 -0.41
C HIS A 92 15.27 9.73 -0.08
N TRP A 93 15.24 8.70 -0.92
CA TRP A 93 14.66 7.40 -0.61
C TRP A 93 15.76 6.34 -0.51
N GLN A 94 15.52 5.36 0.34
CA GLN A 94 16.34 4.17 0.50
C GLN A 94 15.46 2.94 0.35
N ALA A 95 15.89 1.99 -0.47
CA ALA A 95 15.29 0.67 -0.54
C ALA A 95 16.09 -0.31 0.33
N VAL A 96 15.39 -1.16 1.08
CA VAL A 96 15.97 -2.21 1.93
C VAL A 96 15.36 -3.54 1.57
N VAL A 97 16.19 -4.51 1.22
CA VAL A 97 15.74 -5.89 0.99
C VAL A 97 15.47 -6.56 2.34
N LYS A 98 14.26 -7.05 2.55
CA LYS A 98 13.84 -7.79 3.75
C LYS A 98 14.24 -9.28 3.64
N ALA A 99 14.10 -10.03 4.73
CA ALA A 99 14.46 -11.46 4.79
C ALA A 99 13.65 -12.32 3.79
N ASP A 100 12.41 -11.94 3.54
CA ASP A 100 11.48 -12.52 2.56
C ASP A 100 11.75 -12.07 1.10
N ARG A 101 12.86 -11.34 0.86
CA ARG A 101 13.21 -10.70 -0.43
C ARG A 101 12.26 -9.60 -0.88
N ASN A 102 11.33 -9.17 -0.03
CA ASN A 102 10.54 -7.98 -0.32
C ASN A 102 11.42 -6.74 -0.24
N LEU A 103 11.18 -5.81 -1.16
CA LEU A 103 11.87 -4.53 -1.16
C LEU A 103 11.02 -3.48 -0.45
N VAL A 104 11.50 -2.98 0.68
CA VAL A 104 10.83 -1.92 1.44
C VAL A 104 11.49 -0.59 1.13
N LEU A 105 10.71 0.37 0.65
CA LEU A 105 11.18 1.72 0.36
C LEU A 105 10.84 2.64 1.53
N GLU A 106 11.87 3.21 2.13
CA GLU A 106 11.76 4.17 3.23
C GLU A 106 12.34 5.52 2.78
N ARG A 107 11.67 6.60 3.16
CA ARG A 107 12.18 7.94 2.92
C ARG A 107 13.14 8.30 4.05
N ILE A 108 14.37 8.66 3.71
CA ILE A 108 15.42 8.98 4.70
C ILE A 108 15.38 10.44 5.16
N GLU A 109 14.70 11.32 4.42
CA GLU A 109 14.49 12.72 4.80
C GLU A 109 13.00 13.10 4.78
N PRO A 110 12.52 13.85 5.79
CA PRO A 110 11.14 14.31 5.84
C PRO A 110 10.82 15.18 4.61
N LEU A 111 9.57 15.12 4.15
CA LEU A 111 9.11 16.01 3.09
C LEU A 111 9.22 17.47 3.57
N PRO A 112 9.66 18.41 2.71
CA PRO A 112 9.53 19.83 3.02
C PRO A 112 8.06 20.15 3.34
N SER A 113 7.80 21.12 4.22
CA SER A 113 6.43 21.50 4.57
C SER A 113 5.67 21.81 3.28
N ARG A 114 4.53 21.14 3.08
CA ARG A 114 3.74 21.28 1.85
C ARG A 114 3.45 22.77 1.60
N MET A 115 3.73 23.23 0.39
CA MET A 115 3.17 24.47 -0.11
C MET A 115 1.65 24.26 -0.16
N GLY A 116 0.88 25.06 0.57
CA GLY A 116 -0.54 24.81 0.81
C GLY A 116 -1.37 24.86 -0.46
N TRP A 117 -1.68 23.69 -1.02
CA TRP A 117 -2.76 23.57 -1.99
C TRP A 117 -4.09 23.65 -1.23
N GLN A 118 -5.15 24.10 -1.89
CA GLN A 118 -6.49 23.98 -1.31
C GLN A 118 -6.80 22.50 -1.09
N GLU A 119 -7.37 22.17 0.06
CA GLU A 119 -7.68 20.79 0.48
C GLU A 119 -8.45 20.00 -0.58
N ALA A 120 -9.37 20.66 -1.30
CA ALA A 120 -10.13 20.07 -2.40
C ALA A 120 -9.24 19.61 -3.58
N ILE A 121 -8.20 20.38 -3.91
CA ILE A 121 -7.26 20.03 -4.98
C ILE A 121 -6.37 18.86 -4.54
N GLU A 122 -5.93 18.86 -3.28
CA GLU A 122 -5.14 17.75 -2.74
C GLU A 122 -5.95 16.46 -2.76
N LEU A 123 -7.18 16.49 -2.26
CA LEU A 123 -8.06 15.33 -2.21
C LEU A 123 -8.29 14.74 -3.61
N GLU A 124 -8.61 15.59 -4.58
CA GLU A 124 -8.84 15.17 -5.97
C GLU A 124 -7.58 14.57 -6.60
N LEU A 125 -6.41 15.15 -6.33
CA LEU A 125 -5.13 14.62 -6.82
C LEU A 125 -4.82 13.25 -6.20
N PHE A 126 -5.05 13.08 -4.90
CA PHE A 126 -4.84 11.80 -4.22
C PHE A 126 -5.81 10.72 -4.71
N ALA A 127 -7.10 11.04 -4.82
CA ALA A 127 -8.12 10.13 -5.33
C ALA A 127 -7.75 9.62 -6.74
N ASN A 128 -7.39 10.53 -7.65
CA ASN A 128 -6.99 10.17 -9.01
C ASN A 128 -5.70 9.34 -9.06
N ARG A 129 -4.70 9.65 -8.23
CA ARG A 129 -3.44 8.88 -8.16
C ARG A 129 -3.67 7.46 -7.67
N PHE A 130 -4.42 7.28 -6.58
CA PHE A 130 -4.71 5.95 -6.05
C PHE A 130 -5.58 5.14 -7.02
N GLY A 131 -6.57 5.77 -7.66
CA GLY A 131 -7.36 5.16 -8.73
C GLY A 131 -6.52 4.73 -9.92
N ALA A 132 -5.52 5.53 -10.33
CA ALA A 132 -4.61 5.17 -11.40
C ALA A 132 -3.74 3.95 -11.04
N ILE A 133 -3.21 3.89 -9.81
CA ILE A 133 -2.43 2.75 -9.33
C ILE A 133 -3.27 1.47 -9.36
N ALA A 134 -4.47 1.51 -8.78
CA ALA A 134 -5.35 0.34 -8.75
C ALA A 134 -5.70 -0.15 -10.16
N ARG A 135 -6.02 0.77 -11.09
CA ARG A 135 -6.27 0.43 -12.50
C ARG A 135 -5.07 -0.21 -13.18
N GLU A 136 -3.87 0.33 -12.97
CA GLU A 136 -2.66 -0.21 -13.58
C GLU A 136 -2.33 -1.61 -13.04
N MET A 137 -2.51 -1.85 -11.73
CA MET A 137 -2.40 -3.17 -11.13
C MET A 137 -3.32 -4.18 -11.84
N GLY A 138 -4.59 -3.81 -12.03
CA GLY A 138 -5.56 -4.68 -12.70
C GLY A 138 -5.22 -4.92 -14.17
N ALA A 139 -4.78 -3.89 -14.88
CA ALA A 139 -4.40 -3.99 -16.28
C ALA A 139 -3.16 -4.88 -16.47
N GLN A 140 -2.16 -4.77 -15.59
CA GLN A 140 -0.97 -5.63 -15.61
C GLN A 140 -1.35 -7.10 -15.31
N LEU A 141 -2.20 -7.32 -14.31
CA LEU A 141 -2.65 -8.66 -13.95
C LEU A 141 -3.44 -9.32 -15.09
N GLN A 142 -4.33 -8.57 -15.76
CA GLN A 142 -5.04 -9.07 -16.93
C GLN A 142 -4.09 -9.41 -18.08
N ARG A 143 -3.12 -8.54 -18.39
CA ARG A 143 -2.17 -8.73 -19.51
C ARG A 143 -1.26 -9.95 -19.33
N THR A 144 -0.91 -10.28 -18.09
CA THR A 144 0.01 -11.36 -17.75
C THR A 144 -0.68 -12.68 -17.41
N ALA A 145 -2.01 -12.68 -17.26
CA ALA A 145 -2.76 -13.87 -16.89
C ALA A 145 -2.86 -14.91 -18.02
N PHE A 146 -2.56 -16.17 -17.68
CA PHE A 146 -2.86 -17.33 -18.53
C PHE A 146 -4.28 -17.87 -18.34
N SER A 147 -4.93 -17.58 -17.21
CA SER A 147 -6.28 -18.04 -16.90
C SER A 147 -7.33 -17.26 -17.69
N VAL A 148 -8.22 -17.97 -18.39
CA VAL A 148 -9.36 -17.37 -19.11
C VAL A 148 -10.30 -16.62 -18.15
N ASN A 149 -10.44 -17.10 -16.91
CA ASN A 149 -11.26 -16.42 -15.90
C ASN A 149 -10.70 -15.05 -15.53
N ILE A 150 -9.37 -14.90 -15.51
CA ILE A 150 -8.72 -13.63 -15.19
C ILE A 150 -8.60 -12.76 -16.45
N LYS A 151 -8.14 -13.33 -17.56
CA LYS A 151 -7.81 -12.59 -18.79
C LYS A 151 -9.05 -12.08 -19.54
N GLU A 152 -10.07 -12.93 -19.66
CA GLU A 152 -11.26 -12.67 -20.48
C GLU A 152 -12.49 -12.36 -19.62
N ARG A 153 -12.70 -13.12 -18.53
CA ARG A 153 -13.86 -12.91 -17.65
C ARG A 153 -13.65 -11.83 -16.58
N LEU A 154 -12.42 -11.31 -16.43
CA LEU A 154 -12.06 -10.27 -15.46
C LEU A 154 -12.44 -10.62 -14.01
N ASP A 155 -12.33 -11.90 -13.67
CA ASP A 155 -12.68 -12.43 -12.36
C ASP A 155 -11.48 -12.29 -11.39
N PHE A 156 -11.21 -11.04 -11.01
CA PHE A 156 -10.19 -10.68 -10.04
C PHE A 156 -10.60 -9.38 -9.33
N SER A 157 -9.78 -8.87 -8.41
CA SER A 157 -9.95 -7.55 -7.80
C SER A 157 -8.59 -6.99 -7.41
N CYS A 158 -8.37 -5.72 -7.70
CA CYS A 158 -7.20 -4.98 -7.23
C CYS A 158 -7.64 -3.84 -6.33
N ALA A 159 -7.02 -3.72 -5.16
CA ALA A 159 -7.37 -2.73 -4.15
C ALA A 159 -6.13 -2.17 -3.46
N LEU A 160 -6.25 -0.93 -2.99
CA LEU A 160 -5.30 -0.29 -2.08
C LEU A 160 -5.93 -0.22 -0.69
N LEU A 161 -5.16 -0.65 0.31
CA LEU A 161 -5.55 -0.64 1.71
C LEU A 161 -4.68 0.34 2.48
N ASP A 162 -5.23 0.91 3.55
CA ASP A 162 -4.44 1.66 4.51
C ASP A 162 -3.70 0.71 5.50
N PRO A 163 -2.82 1.23 6.37
CA PRO A 163 -2.09 0.39 7.34
C PRO A 163 -2.98 -0.36 8.34
N ALA A 164 -4.25 0.04 8.50
CA ALA A 164 -5.23 -0.65 9.34
C ALA A 164 -6.03 -1.71 8.55
N GLY A 165 -5.75 -1.88 7.26
CA GLY A 165 -6.46 -2.82 6.38
C GLY A 165 -7.79 -2.28 5.83
N ARG A 166 -8.06 -0.98 5.97
CA ARG A 166 -9.29 -0.37 5.44
C ARG A 166 -9.15 -0.12 3.94
N LEU A 167 -10.19 -0.41 3.18
CA LEU A 167 -10.22 -0.20 1.73
C LEU A 167 -10.20 1.29 1.38
N LEU A 168 -9.16 1.73 0.65
CA LEU A 168 -9.02 3.10 0.17
C LEU A 168 -9.62 3.27 -1.23
N VAL A 169 -9.15 2.46 -2.19
CA VAL A 169 -9.58 2.51 -3.59
C VAL A 169 -9.50 1.11 -4.19
N ASN A 170 -10.44 0.78 -5.07
CA ASN A 170 -10.43 -0.43 -5.88
C ASN A 170 -10.37 -0.11 -7.37
N ALA A 171 -9.88 -1.08 -8.14
CA ALA A 171 -9.92 -1.03 -9.59
C ALA A 171 -11.29 -1.50 -10.11
N PRO A 172 -11.74 -1.00 -11.29
CA PRO A 172 -13.04 -1.35 -11.85
C PRO A 172 -12.98 -2.74 -12.49
N HIS A 173 -13.35 -3.78 -11.75
CA HIS A 173 -13.69 -5.12 -12.24
C HIS A 173 -14.49 -5.87 -11.17
N ILE A 174 -15.20 -6.93 -11.59
CA ILE A 174 -16.34 -7.60 -10.91
C ILE A 174 -16.21 -7.56 -9.36
N PRO A 175 -17.08 -6.82 -8.65
CA PRO A 175 -16.85 -6.40 -7.26
C PRO A 175 -17.10 -7.50 -6.20
N VAL A 176 -17.08 -8.77 -6.59
CA VAL A 176 -17.52 -9.90 -5.75
C VAL A 176 -16.55 -10.16 -4.60
N HIS A 177 -15.25 -9.89 -4.76
CA HIS A 177 -14.20 -10.21 -3.77
C HIS A 177 -13.76 -9.02 -2.91
N LEU A 178 -14.36 -7.84 -3.07
CA LEU A 178 -13.92 -6.64 -2.34
C LEU A 178 -14.25 -6.70 -0.84
N GLY A 179 -15.34 -7.37 -0.48
CA GLY A 179 -15.74 -7.58 0.92
C GLY A 179 -14.79 -8.44 1.75
N SER A 180 -13.84 -9.15 1.12
CA SER A 180 -12.82 -9.96 1.81
C SER A 180 -11.42 -9.33 1.82
N LEU A 181 -11.24 -8.17 1.17
CA LEU A 181 -9.94 -7.47 1.10
C LEU A 181 -9.76 -6.41 2.19
N GLY A 182 -10.86 -5.88 2.74
CA GLY A 182 -10.85 -4.96 3.87
C GLY A 182 -11.41 -5.59 5.13
N VAL A 183 -10.91 -5.17 6.29
CA VAL A 183 -11.47 -5.49 7.62
C VAL A 183 -12.40 -4.36 8.06
#